data_AF-A0A7W5DEB0-F1
#
_entry.id   AF-A0A7W5DEB0-F1
#
_cell.length_a   1.000
_cell.length_b   1.000
_cell.length_c   1.000
_cell.angle_alpha   90.00
_cell.angle_beta   90.00
_cell.angle_gamma   90.00
#
_symmetry.space_group_name_H-M   'P 1'
#
loop_
_entity.id
_entity.type
_entity.pdbx_description
1 polymer ?
#
loop_
_entity_poly.entity_id
_entity_poly.type
_entity_poly.pdbx_seq_one_letter_code
_entity_poly.pdbx_strand_id
1 'polypeptide(L)'
;MTLRQQAGLPLEELEAPFHGFVIGPRRVVRGYGIDQLLDAAVRSVSAFGTAGEMIEDEDETDEKPRHTIKTSAFLAGLKRFVAGNDPDVRSRFERSLQPAPGLPELTVDYAYNKWLLQVTSLPSSKRQAINSLRESQSKLYEIDMIRRHMSDNEIAPVLLVNSDVKLTSISAGAMNEANDMLDRLRKLAKVEGLELVESETVSDAADFILNLK
;
A
#
# COMPACT_ATOMS: atom_id res chain seq x y z
N MET A 1 22.55 13.29 -16.01
CA MET A 1 23.52 13.13 -14.90
C MET A 1 23.27 14.26 -13.93
N THR A 2 22.71 13.99 -12.74
CA THR A 2 22.52 15.01 -11.70
C THR A 2 23.73 15.03 -10.78
N LEU A 3 24.28 16.23 -10.57
CA LEU A 3 25.43 16.49 -9.69
C LEU A 3 25.09 16.08 -8.26
N ARG A 4 25.87 15.17 -7.68
CA ARG A 4 25.75 14.79 -6.26
C ARG A 4 26.13 16.00 -5.41
N GLN A 5 25.23 16.40 -4.51
CA GLN A 5 25.54 17.37 -3.45
C GLN A 5 26.71 16.82 -2.62
N GLN A 6 27.81 17.55 -2.56
CA GLN A 6 28.97 17.18 -1.76
C GLN A 6 28.74 17.61 -0.31
N ALA A 7 29.06 16.72 0.64
CA ALA A 7 28.99 17.04 2.06
C ALA A 7 29.90 18.24 2.39
N GLY A 8 29.35 19.23 3.11
CA GLY A 8 30.10 20.43 3.55
C GLY A 8 29.78 21.73 2.79
N LEU A 9 28.90 21.69 1.80
CA LEU A 9 28.42 22.91 1.13
C LEU A 9 27.57 23.78 2.08
N PRO A 10 27.76 25.11 2.06
CA PRO A 10 26.90 26.03 2.81
C PRO A 10 25.46 25.98 2.26
N LEU A 11 24.48 26.20 3.14
CA LEU A 11 23.04 26.03 2.84
C LEU A 11 22.57 26.89 1.66
N GLU A 12 23.22 28.03 1.45
CA GLU A 12 22.97 28.99 0.39
C GLU A 12 23.38 28.47 -1.01
N GLU A 13 24.23 27.44 -1.06
CA GLU A 13 24.75 26.82 -2.28
C GLU A 13 24.07 25.47 -2.60
N LEU A 14 23.10 25.04 -1.79
CA LEU A 14 22.35 23.81 -2.04
C LEU A 14 21.27 24.04 -3.10
N GLU A 15 21.40 23.35 -4.23
CA GLU A 15 20.34 23.29 -5.23
C GLU A 15 19.12 22.55 -4.66
N ALA A 16 17.96 23.20 -4.77
CA ALA A 16 16.69 22.64 -4.33
C ALA A 16 16.36 21.36 -5.12
N PRO A 17 16.09 20.23 -4.45
CA PRO A 17 15.96 18.93 -5.12
C PRO A 17 14.69 18.80 -5.99
N PHE A 18 13.73 19.72 -5.87
CA PHE A 18 12.51 19.75 -6.69
C PHE A 18 11.94 21.17 -6.81
N HIS A 19 11.18 21.39 -7.89
CA HIS A 19 10.53 22.67 -8.20
C HIS A 19 9.54 23.07 -7.09
N GLY A 20 9.65 24.30 -6.58
CA GLY A 20 8.77 24.85 -5.54
C GLY A 20 9.26 24.66 -4.11
N PHE A 21 10.40 24.00 -3.88
CA PHE A 21 11.05 23.97 -2.57
C PHE A 21 11.70 25.32 -2.27
N VAL A 22 11.26 25.96 -1.18
CA VAL A 22 11.79 27.25 -0.72
C VAL A 22 12.49 27.04 0.61
N ILE A 23 13.82 27.24 0.65
CA ILE A 23 14.58 27.26 1.88
C ILE A 23 14.16 28.50 2.68
N GLY A 24 13.54 28.28 3.84
CA GLY A 24 13.08 29.35 4.73
C GLY A 24 14.24 30.13 5.38
N PRO A 25 13.97 31.27 6.02
CA PRO A 25 15.00 32.12 6.60
C PRO A 25 15.79 31.38 7.69
N ARG A 26 17.12 31.51 7.64
CA ARG A 26 18.05 30.94 8.62
C ARG A 26 17.71 31.45 10.03
N ARG A 27 17.36 30.53 10.94
CA ARG A 27 17.16 30.85 12.36
C ARG A 27 18.41 30.46 13.15
N VAL A 28 19.01 31.43 13.81
CA VAL A 28 20.17 31.20 14.69
C VAL A 28 19.64 30.97 16.10
N VAL A 29 19.83 29.76 16.63
CA VAL A 29 19.52 29.44 18.02
C VAL A 29 20.83 29.52 18.82
N ARG A 30 20.90 30.40 19.82
CA ARG A 30 22.04 30.49 20.75
C ARG A 30 21.72 29.72 22.01
N GLY A 31 22.44 28.64 22.27
CA GLY A 31 22.43 27.93 23.56
C GLY A 31 23.67 28.34 24.38
N TYR A 32 23.51 28.57 25.68
CA TYR A 32 24.62 28.95 26.58
C TYR A 32 25.28 27.73 27.28
N GLY A 33 24.91 26.51 26.88
CA GLY A 33 25.52 25.26 27.34
C GLY A 33 25.04 24.06 26.50
N ILE A 34 25.82 22.97 26.52
CA ILE A 34 25.58 21.76 25.73
C ILE A 34 24.18 21.18 26.02
N ASP A 35 23.76 21.17 27.28
CA ASP A 35 22.46 20.64 27.69
C ASP A 35 21.28 21.44 27.11
N GLN A 36 21.41 22.77 27.01
CA GLN A 36 20.37 23.62 26.42
C GLN A 36 20.32 23.50 24.90
N LEU A 37 21.46 23.22 24.27
CA LEU A 37 21.55 22.97 22.83
C LEU A 37 20.91 21.61 22.48
N LEU A 38 21.16 20.59 23.30
CA LEU A 38 20.50 19.28 23.20
C LEU A 38 19.00 19.39 23.47
N ASP A 39 18.56 20.12 24.48
CA ASP A 39 17.14 20.26 24.80
C ASP A 39 16.38 21.05 23.70
N ALA A 40 17.02 22.06 23.09
CA ALA A 40 16.48 22.77 21.94
C ALA A 40 16.45 21.88 20.67
N ALA A 41 17.49 21.07 20.44
CA ALA A 41 17.51 20.10 19.35
C ALA A 41 16.42 19.03 19.52
N VAL A 42 16.29 18.46 20.72
CA VAL A 42 15.27 17.47 21.08
C VAL A 42 13.87 18.05 20.94
N ARG A 43 13.60 19.30 21.33
CA ARG A 43 12.29 19.94 21.10
C ARG A 43 12.03 20.25 19.63
N SER A 44 13.06 20.61 18.86
CA SER A 44 12.92 20.83 17.42
C SER A 44 12.66 19.53 16.65
N VAL A 45 13.26 18.41 17.08
CA VAL A 45 13.02 17.06 16.55
C VAL A 45 11.69 16.49 17.05
N SER A 46 11.30 16.77 18.30
CA SER A 46 10.00 16.32 18.86
C SER A 46 8.81 17.06 18.22
N ALA A 47 9.02 18.25 17.65
CA ALA A 47 8.02 18.92 16.82
C ALA A 47 7.80 18.22 15.46
N PHE A 48 8.66 17.27 15.07
CA PHE A 48 8.51 16.40 13.91
C PHE A 48 7.83 15.05 14.21
N GLY A 49 7.33 14.84 15.44
CA GLY A 49 6.57 13.63 15.79
C GLY A 49 7.37 12.65 16.64
N THR A 50 6.65 11.91 17.45
CA THR A 50 7.18 10.91 18.39
C THR A 50 7.93 9.80 17.65
N ALA A 51 9.07 9.35 18.18
CA ALA A 51 9.92 8.27 17.65
C ALA A 51 9.23 6.91 17.38
N GLY A 52 7.93 6.77 17.69
CA GLY A 52 7.09 5.70 17.12
C GLY A 52 6.79 5.87 15.62
N GLU A 53 7.09 7.01 15.01
CA GLU A 53 6.97 7.27 13.56
C GLU A 53 8.26 7.01 12.78
N MET A 54 9.39 6.76 13.46
CA MET A 54 10.68 6.50 12.80
C MET A 54 11.10 5.03 12.79
N ILE A 55 10.39 4.16 13.53
CA ILE A 55 10.66 2.71 13.51
C ILE A 55 9.95 2.02 12.31
N GLU A 56 9.10 2.73 11.57
CA GLU A 56 8.46 2.18 10.36
C GLU A 56 9.32 2.28 9.08
N ASP A 57 10.48 2.97 9.11
CA ASP A 57 11.26 3.31 7.90
C ASP A 57 12.76 2.90 7.93
N GLU A 58 13.18 1.95 8.78
CA GLU A 58 14.54 1.37 8.73
C GLU A 58 14.52 -0.14 8.45
N ASP A 59 14.02 -0.51 7.27
CA ASP A 59 14.55 -1.65 6.51
C ASP A 59 14.98 -1.09 5.14
N GLU A 60 16.27 -1.23 4.80
CA GLU A 60 16.93 -0.72 3.59
C GLU A 60 16.42 -1.38 2.29
N THR A 61 15.17 -1.15 1.94
CA THR A 61 14.66 -1.24 0.58
C THR A 61 13.76 -0.03 0.35
N ASP A 62 14.18 0.91 -0.50
CA ASP A 62 13.46 2.12 -0.94
C ASP A 62 12.08 1.86 -1.62
N GLU A 63 11.51 0.66 -1.47
CA GLU A 63 10.22 0.28 -2.02
C GLU A 63 9.14 0.46 -0.96
N LYS A 64 8.31 1.49 -1.13
CA LYS A 64 7.07 1.63 -0.36
C LYS A 64 6.31 0.31 -0.41
N PRO A 65 5.86 -0.24 0.74
CA PRO A 65 5.22 -1.53 0.76
C PRO A 65 3.97 -1.51 -0.12
N ARG A 66 3.88 -2.45 -1.08
CA ARG A 66 2.75 -2.64 -2.02
C ARG A 66 1.41 -2.88 -1.30
N HIS A 67 1.48 -3.30 -0.05
CA HIS A 67 0.34 -3.61 0.80
C HIS A 67 0.45 -2.86 2.12
N THR A 68 -0.68 -2.35 2.59
CA THR A 68 -0.87 -1.98 3.98
C THR A 68 -0.67 -3.20 4.88
N ILE A 69 -0.25 -2.96 6.13
CA ILE A 69 -0.03 -4.00 7.15
C ILE A 69 -1.21 -4.97 7.23
N LYS A 70 -2.44 -4.44 7.17
CA LYS A 70 -3.68 -5.21 7.25
C LYS A 70 -3.87 -6.13 6.05
N THR A 71 -3.66 -5.61 4.84
CA THR A 71 -3.71 -6.42 3.61
C THR A 71 -2.64 -7.50 3.60
N SER A 72 -1.41 -7.17 4.02
CA SER A 72 -0.31 -8.15 4.14
C SER A 72 -0.65 -9.28 5.11
N ALA A 73 -1.19 -8.95 6.28
CA ALA A 73 -1.58 -9.94 7.28
C ALA A 73 -2.70 -10.87 6.75
N PHE A 74 -3.70 -10.30 6.08
CA PHE A 74 -4.78 -11.07 5.47
C PHE A 74 -4.28 -11.99 4.36
N LEU A 75 -3.43 -11.47 3.46
CA LEU A 75 -2.81 -12.24 2.38
C LEU A 75 -1.93 -13.38 2.91
N ALA A 76 -1.14 -13.14 3.95
CA ALA A 76 -0.33 -14.19 4.58
C ALA A 76 -1.19 -15.31 5.15
N GLY A 77 -2.33 -14.97 5.78
CA GLY A 77 -3.32 -15.94 6.23
C GLY A 77 -3.93 -16.72 5.07
N LEU A 78 -4.35 -16.01 4.01
CA LEU A 78 -4.96 -16.57 2.82
C LEU A 78 -4.03 -17.55 2.11
N LYS A 79 -2.76 -17.17 1.93
CA LYS A 79 -1.72 -18.02 1.33
C LYS A 79 -1.50 -19.29 2.15
N ARG A 80 -1.49 -19.20 3.48
CA ARG A 80 -1.37 -20.39 4.35
C ARG A 80 -2.58 -21.30 4.24
N PHE A 81 -3.79 -20.73 4.18
CA PHE A 81 -5.02 -21.51 4.15
C PHE A 81 -5.26 -22.18 2.79
N VAL A 82 -5.05 -21.44 1.69
CA VAL A 82 -5.27 -21.93 0.32
C VAL A 82 -4.16 -22.86 -0.13
N ALA A 83 -2.89 -22.47 0.06
CA ALA A 83 -1.77 -23.28 -0.43
C ALA A 83 -1.40 -24.40 0.54
N GLY A 84 -1.55 -24.21 1.85
CA GLY A 84 -1.06 -25.16 2.85
C GLY A 84 0.41 -25.50 2.60
N ASN A 85 0.68 -26.77 2.29
CA ASN A 85 2.01 -27.29 1.93
C ASN A 85 2.19 -27.57 0.43
N ASP A 86 1.22 -27.22 -0.41
CA ASP A 86 1.26 -27.43 -1.86
C ASP A 86 2.11 -26.32 -2.53
N PRO A 87 3.29 -26.66 -3.09
CA PRO A 87 4.16 -25.69 -3.73
C PRO A 87 3.58 -25.13 -5.03
N ASP A 88 2.78 -25.91 -5.76
CA ASP A 88 2.18 -25.48 -7.02
C ASP A 88 1.12 -24.42 -6.77
N VAL A 89 0.27 -24.63 -5.75
CA VAL A 89 -0.71 -23.61 -5.34
C VAL A 89 -0.02 -22.40 -4.75
N ARG A 90 1.05 -22.58 -3.96
CA ARG A 90 1.82 -21.46 -3.40
C ARG A 90 2.44 -20.58 -4.48
N SER A 91 2.87 -21.19 -5.59
CA SER A 91 3.42 -20.47 -6.74
C SER A 91 2.41 -19.55 -7.42
N ARG A 92 1.09 -19.73 -7.21
CA ARG A 92 0.04 -18.89 -7.81
C ARG A 92 -0.09 -17.53 -7.16
N PHE A 93 0.44 -17.36 -5.95
CA PHE A 93 0.43 -16.10 -5.22
C PHE A 93 1.60 -15.20 -5.63
N GLU A 94 1.40 -13.88 -5.53
CA GLU A 94 2.43 -12.85 -5.77
C GLU A 94 3.11 -13.03 -7.14
N ARG A 95 2.30 -13.30 -8.15
CA ARG A 95 2.77 -13.56 -9.52
C ARG A 95 3.09 -12.25 -10.21
N SER A 96 4.32 -12.12 -10.67
CA SER A 96 4.71 -11.04 -11.56
C SER A 96 4.35 -11.36 -13.01
N LEU A 97 3.72 -10.41 -13.68
CA LEU A 97 3.23 -10.49 -15.04
C LEU A 97 3.73 -9.27 -15.82
N GLN A 98 4.20 -9.49 -17.03
CA GLN A 98 4.52 -8.41 -17.97
C GLN A 98 3.40 -8.31 -19.02
N PRO A 99 2.51 -7.31 -18.95
CA PRO A 99 1.31 -7.28 -19.79
C PRO A 99 1.61 -7.16 -21.29
N ALA A 100 2.66 -6.40 -21.63
CA ALA A 100 3.16 -6.27 -23.01
C ALA A 100 4.64 -5.88 -23.01
N PRO A 101 5.38 -6.14 -24.11
CA PRO A 101 6.75 -5.66 -24.26
C PRO A 101 6.84 -4.14 -24.09
N GLY A 102 7.75 -3.68 -23.23
CA GLY A 102 7.95 -2.26 -22.94
C GLY A 102 7.03 -1.68 -21.86
N LEU A 103 6.06 -2.45 -21.35
CA LEU A 103 5.34 -2.11 -20.12
C LEU A 103 6.08 -2.66 -18.89
N PRO A 104 5.93 -1.98 -17.72
CA PRO A 104 6.50 -2.45 -16.48
C PRO A 104 5.89 -3.80 -16.08
N GLU A 105 6.69 -4.59 -15.38
CA GLU A 105 6.22 -5.79 -14.72
C GLU A 105 5.28 -5.41 -13.57
N LEU A 106 4.12 -6.06 -13.51
CA LEU A 106 3.11 -5.86 -12.48
C LEU A 106 2.94 -7.13 -11.65
N THR A 107 2.81 -6.98 -10.35
CA THR A 107 2.52 -8.10 -9.45
C THR A 107 1.01 -8.21 -9.21
N VAL A 108 0.48 -9.43 -9.28
CA VAL A 108 -0.88 -9.78 -8.85
C VAL A 108 -0.82 -10.69 -7.63
N ASP A 109 -1.77 -10.53 -6.72
CA ASP A 109 -1.74 -11.25 -5.45
C ASP A 109 -2.02 -12.74 -5.61
N TYR A 110 -2.91 -13.10 -6.54
CA TYR A 110 -3.16 -14.49 -6.90
C TYR A 110 -3.55 -14.58 -8.39
N ALA A 111 -2.98 -15.56 -9.10
CA ALA A 111 -3.28 -15.81 -10.50
C ALA A 111 -3.43 -17.31 -10.76
N TYR A 112 -4.58 -17.70 -11.32
CA TYR A 112 -4.84 -19.08 -11.71
C TYR A 112 -5.82 -19.18 -12.88
N ASN A 113 -5.42 -19.89 -13.93
CA ASN A 113 -6.20 -20.01 -15.16
C ASN A 113 -6.56 -18.61 -15.71
N LYS A 114 -7.84 -18.29 -15.87
CA LYS A 114 -8.31 -16.95 -16.26
C LYS A 114 -8.39 -15.94 -15.11
N TRP A 115 -8.32 -16.39 -13.87
CA TRP A 115 -8.60 -15.56 -12.71
C TRP A 115 -7.35 -14.77 -12.29
N LEU A 116 -7.50 -13.45 -12.22
CA LEU A 116 -6.51 -12.55 -11.64
C LEU A 116 -7.13 -11.84 -10.46
N LEU A 117 -6.54 -12.03 -9.28
CA LEU A 117 -7.08 -11.55 -8.03
C LEU A 117 -6.10 -10.59 -7.36
N GLN A 118 -6.64 -9.47 -6.90
CA GLN A 118 -5.98 -8.52 -6.02
C GLN A 118 -6.79 -8.42 -4.73
N VAL A 119 -6.09 -8.24 -3.60
CA VAL A 119 -6.68 -8.17 -2.28
C VAL A 119 -6.54 -6.77 -1.71
N THR A 120 -7.58 -6.16 -1.16
CA THR A 120 -7.40 -4.92 -0.39
C THR A 120 -8.20 -4.97 0.88
N SER A 121 -7.80 -4.20 1.90
CA SER A 121 -8.49 -4.19 3.19
C SER A 121 -9.21 -2.88 3.43
N LEU A 122 -10.40 -2.96 4.04
CA LEU A 122 -11.08 -1.78 4.54
C LEU A 122 -10.32 -1.20 5.75
N PRO A 123 -10.23 0.14 5.86
CA PRO A 123 -9.51 0.80 6.94
C PRO A 123 -10.21 0.55 8.28
N SER A 124 -9.44 0.31 9.35
CA SER A 124 -9.98 0.23 10.72
C SER A 124 -9.93 1.57 11.46
N SER A 125 -9.36 2.59 10.84
CA SER A 125 -9.28 3.94 11.40
C SER A 125 -9.17 4.99 10.29
N LYS A 126 -9.49 6.25 10.64
CA LYS A 126 -9.35 7.40 9.75
C LYS A 126 -7.91 7.60 9.26
N ARG A 127 -6.90 7.35 10.11
CA ARG A 127 -5.48 7.44 9.73
C ARG A 127 -5.13 6.46 8.61
N GLN A 128 -5.71 5.25 8.65
CA GLN A 128 -5.48 4.22 7.64
C GLN A 128 -6.27 4.44 6.33
N ALA A 129 -7.35 5.23 6.35
CA ALA A 129 -8.24 5.40 5.20
C ALA A 129 -7.50 5.88 3.94
N ILE A 130 -6.58 6.82 4.08
CA ILE A 130 -5.82 7.36 2.93
C ILE A 130 -4.91 6.29 2.32
N ASN A 131 -4.19 5.54 3.15
CA ASN A 131 -3.27 4.50 2.68
C ASN A 131 -4.03 3.31 2.08
N SER A 132 -5.13 2.90 2.70
CA SER A 132 -5.99 1.82 2.20
C SER A 132 -6.61 2.22 0.86
N LEU A 133 -7.07 3.46 0.72
CA LEU A 133 -7.58 3.98 -0.54
C LEU A 133 -6.49 3.98 -1.63
N ARG A 134 -5.29 4.48 -1.34
CA ARG A 134 -4.17 4.47 -2.30
C ARG A 134 -3.81 3.06 -2.75
N GLU A 135 -3.70 2.11 -1.82
CA GLU A 135 -3.47 0.70 -2.11
C GLU A 135 -4.57 0.17 -3.05
N SER A 136 -5.84 0.35 -2.70
CA SER A 136 -6.96 -0.16 -3.49
C SER A 136 -7.01 0.42 -4.91
N GLN A 137 -6.65 1.69 -5.07
CA GLN A 137 -6.56 2.33 -6.38
C GLN A 137 -5.39 1.79 -7.21
N SER A 138 -4.23 1.56 -6.59
CA SER A 138 -3.09 0.91 -7.24
C SER A 138 -3.47 -0.48 -7.75
N LYS A 139 -4.13 -1.28 -6.91
CA LYS A 139 -4.53 -2.65 -7.26
C LYS A 139 -5.55 -2.72 -8.39
N LEU A 140 -6.53 -1.81 -8.37
CA LEU A 140 -7.49 -1.67 -9.47
C LEU A 140 -6.78 -1.30 -10.78
N TYR A 141 -5.85 -0.35 -10.73
CA TYR A 141 -5.06 0.06 -11.89
C TYR A 141 -4.19 -1.08 -12.42
N GLU A 142 -3.50 -1.81 -11.55
CA GLU A 142 -2.66 -2.96 -11.91
C GLU A 142 -3.46 -4.02 -12.69
N ILE A 143 -4.59 -4.46 -12.15
CA ILE A 143 -5.45 -5.44 -12.81
C ILE A 143 -5.98 -4.92 -14.15
N ASP A 144 -6.46 -3.69 -14.19
CA ASP A 144 -7.02 -3.12 -15.40
C ASP A 144 -5.95 -2.99 -16.50
N MET A 145 -4.73 -2.58 -16.14
CA MET A 145 -3.60 -2.53 -17.05
C MET A 145 -3.25 -3.91 -17.62
N ILE A 146 -3.23 -4.95 -16.77
CA ILE A 146 -2.99 -6.33 -17.21
C ILE A 146 -4.07 -6.77 -18.19
N ARG A 147 -5.34 -6.60 -17.82
CA ARG A 147 -6.48 -7.01 -18.65
C ARG A 147 -6.51 -6.33 -20.01
N ARG A 148 -6.24 -5.02 -20.08
CA ARG A 148 -6.29 -4.24 -21.33
C ARG A 148 -5.19 -4.60 -22.32
N HIS A 149 -4.05 -5.10 -21.84
CA HIS A 149 -2.87 -5.36 -22.68
C HIS A 149 -2.62 -6.84 -22.93
N MET A 150 -3.23 -7.74 -22.15
CA MET A 150 -3.21 -9.19 -22.38
C MET A 150 -4.48 -9.65 -23.12
N SER A 151 -4.93 -8.87 -24.11
CA SER A 151 -6.23 -8.98 -24.80
C SER A 151 -6.51 -10.34 -25.44
N ASP A 152 -5.48 -11.13 -25.74
CA ASP A 152 -5.60 -12.47 -26.32
C ASP A 152 -5.95 -13.55 -25.28
N ASN A 153 -5.91 -13.22 -23.98
CA ASN A 153 -6.26 -14.11 -22.89
C ASN A 153 -7.64 -13.76 -22.32
N GLU A 154 -8.47 -14.77 -22.07
CA GLU A 154 -9.68 -14.59 -21.26
C GLU A 154 -9.23 -14.31 -19.82
N ILE A 155 -9.34 -13.06 -19.37
CA ILE A 155 -8.98 -12.63 -18.02
C ILE A 155 -10.25 -12.25 -17.26
N ALA A 156 -10.45 -12.89 -16.12
CA ALA A 156 -11.52 -12.64 -15.15
C ALA A 156 -10.93 -11.91 -13.93
N PRO A 157 -10.96 -10.56 -13.91
CA PRO A 157 -10.39 -9.78 -12.83
C PRO A 157 -11.30 -9.75 -11.59
N VAL A 158 -10.72 -10.01 -10.42
CA VAL A 158 -11.40 -9.98 -9.13
C VAL A 158 -10.67 -9.05 -8.16
N LEU A 159 -11.40 -8.13 -7.54
CA LEU A 159 -10.96 -7.41 -6.36
C LEU A 159 -11.59 -8.05 -5.12
N LEU A 160 -10.80 -8.74 -4.32
CA LEU A 160 -11.21 -9.28 -3.04
C LEU A 160 -10.99 -8.24 -1.94
N VAL A 161 -12.04 -7.86 -1.25
CA VAL A 161 -12.02 -6.85 -0.20
C VAL A 161 -12.14 -7.52 1.17
N ASN A 162 -11.09 -7.46 1.98
CA ASN A 162 -11.13 -7.82 3.38
C ASN A 162 -11.96 -6.77 4.15
N SER A 163 -13.13 -7.22 4.62
CA SER A 163 -14.09 -6.45 5.42
C SER A 163 -14.21 -6.95 6.86
N ASP A 164 -13.19 -7.61 7.40
CA ASP A 164 -13.06 -8.00 8.83
C ASP A 164 -13.38 -6.87 9.83
N VAL A 165 -13.24 -5.62 9.39
CA VAL A 165 -13.54 -4.42 10.18
C VAL A 165 -15.00 -4.38 10.61
N LYS A 166 -15.89 -5.03 9.86
CA LYS A 166 -17.31 -5.16 10.18
C LYS A 166 -17.57 -6.10 11.36
N LEU A 167 -16.66 -7.04 11.62
CA LEU A 167 -16.73 -7.98 12.74
C LEU A 167 -16.14 -7.41 14.04
N THR A 168 -15.31 -6.36 13.93
CA THR A 168 -14.62 -5.78 15.08
C THR A 168 -15.40 -4.60 15.67
N SER A 169 -15.36 -4.48 17.00
CA SER A 169 -15.93 -3.30 17.68
C SER A 169 -15.05 -2.08 17.44
N ILE A 170 -15.32 -1.34 16.36
CA ILE A 170 -14.63 -0.10 16.01
C ILE A 170 -15.50 1.14 16.25
N SER A 171 -14.89 2.32 16.22
CA SER A 171 -15.63 3.57 16.36
C SER A 171 -16.57 3.81 15.18
N ALA A 172 -17.70 4.46 15.42
CA ALA A 172 -18.66 4.80 14.35
C ALA A 172 -18.02 5.61 13.21
N GLY A 173 -17.06 6.48 13.54
CA GLY A 173 -16.31 7.24 12.53
C GLY A 173 -15.46 6.35 11.63
N ALA A 174 -14.77 5.34 12.19
CA ALA A 174 -14.00 4.38 11.40
C ALA A 174 -14.91 3.50 10.52
N MET A 175 -16.10 3.13 11.03
CA MET A 175 -17.06 2.32 10.30
C MET A 175 -17.61 3.07 9.09
N ASN A 176 -17.88 4.37 9.25
CA ASN A 176 -18.30 5.23 8.14
C ASN A 176 -17.22 5.31 7.06
N GLU A 177 -15.95 5.53 7.42
CA GLU A 177 -14.84 5.56 6.46
C GLU A 177 -14.68 4.23 5.71
N ALA A 178 -14.85 3.09 6.40
CA ALA A 178 -14.82 1.76 5.77
C ALA A 178 -15.97 1.56 4.78
N ASN A 179 -17.18 1.97 5.14
CA ASN A 179 -18.36 1.89 4.27
C ASN A 179 -18.24 2.81 3.06
N ASP A 180 -17.78 4.05 3.26
CA ASP A 180 -17.56 5.03 2.19
C ASP A 180 -16.51 4.53 1.20
N MET A 181 -15.42 3.93 1.69
CA MET A 181 -14.41 3.30 0.86
C MET A 181 -14.98 2.11 0.08
N LEU A 182 -15.74 1.23 0.74
CA LEU A 182 -16.35 0.08 0.10
C LEU A 182 -17.31 0.48 -1.03
N ASP A 183 -18.18 1.46 -0.79
CA ASP A 183 -19.10 1.97 -1.79
C ASP A 183 -18.38 2.62 -2.96
N ARG A 184 -17.26 3.29 -2.71
CA ARG A 184 -16.39 3.81 -3.76
C ARG A 184 -15.78 2.68 -4.58
N LEU A 185 -15.28 1.61 -3.95
CA LEU A 185 -14.71 0.47 -4.65
C LEU A 185 -15.74 -0.28 -5.49
N ARG A 186 -16.96 -0.47 -4.99
CA ARG A 186 -18.07 -1.06 -5.76
C ARG A 186 -18.37 -0.25 -7.02
N LYS A 187 -18.40 1.09 -6.93
CA LYS A 187 -18.60 1.97 -8.08
C LYS A 187 -17.46 1.85 -9.09
N LEU A 188 -16.21 1.85 -8.63
CA LEU A 188 -15.03 1.72 -9.49
C LEU A 188 -14.97 0.35 -10.17
N ALA A 189 -15.17 -0.73 -9.43
CA ALA A 189 -15.20 -2.09 -9.96
C ALA A 189 -16.28 -2.24 -11.03
N LYS A 190 -17.47 -1.65 -10.83
CA LYS A 190 -18.53 -1.66 -11.84
C LYS A 190 -18.16 -0.91 -13.12
N VAL A 191 -17.55 0.27 -13.01
CA VAL A 191 -17.11 1.07 -14.17
C VAL A 191 -16.05 0.32 -14.96
N GLU A 192 -15.10 -0.26 -14.26
CA GLU A 192 -14.01 -0.99 -14.87
C GLU A 192 -14.39 -2.44 -15.22
N GLY A 193 -15.59 -2.93 -14.91
CA GLY A 193 -16.01 -4.31 -15.22
C GLY A 193 -15.20 -5.40 -14.48
N LEU A 194 -14.85 -5.15 -13.22
CA LEU A 194 -14.26 -6.14 -12.31
C LEU A 194 -15.33 -6.75 -11.41
N GLU A 195 -15.13 -8.00 -11.03
CA GLU A 195 -15.89 -8.60 -9.94
C GLU A 195 -15.32 -8.11 -8.60
N LEU A 196 -16.18 -7.61 -7.72
CA LEU A 196 -15.81 -7.24 -6.36
C LEU A 196 -16.42 -8.24 -5.39
N VAL A 197 -15.57 -8.88 -4.60
CA VAL A 197 -15.97 -9.87 -3.60
C VAL A 197 -15.60 -9.35 -2.23
N GLU A 198 -16.55 -9.31 -1.32
CA GLU A 198 -16.30 -8.97 0.08
C GLU A 198 -16.11 -10.24 0.90
N SER A 199 -15.17 -10.20 1.83
CA SER A 199 -14.90 -11.30 2.72
C SER A 199 -14.55 -10.77 4.10
N GLU A 200 -15.28 -11.26 5.11
CA GLU A 200 -15.08 -10.84 6.50
C GLU A 200 -14.01 -11.68 7.21
N THR A 201 -13.70 -12.86 6.67
CA THR A 201 -12.71 -13.78 7.26
C THR A 201 -11.79 -14.38 6.20
N VAL A 202 -10.58 -14.79 6.62
CA VAL A 202 -9.65 -15.48 5.73
C VAL A 202 -10.24 -16.80 5.19
N SER A 203 -11.10 -17.47 5.97
CA SER A 203 -11.73 -18.72 5.56
C SER A 203 -12.67 -18.50 4.39
N ASP A 204 -13.56 -17.50 4.47
CA ASP A 204 -14.53 -17.22 3.41
C ASP A 204 -13.81 -16.84 2.11
N ALA A 205 -12.74 -16.04 2.22
CA ALA A 205 -11.88 -15.68 1.10
C ALA A 205 -11.17 -16.90 0.49
N ALA A 206 -10.70 -17.81 1.32
CA ALA A 206 -10.03 -19.02 0.86
C ALA A 206 -11.01 -19.94 0.13
N ASP A 207 -12.21 -20.14 0.68
CA ASP A 207 -13.27 -20.92 0.06
C ASP A 207 -13.66 -20.34 -1.30
N PHE A 208 -13.73 -19.01 -1.43
CA PHE A 208 -13.92 -18.35 -2.71
C PHE A 208 -12.81 -18.72 -3.71
N ILE A 209 -11.54 -18.58 -3.31
CA ILE A 209 -10.39 -18.89 -4.19
C ILE A 209 -10.36 -20.37 -4.60
N LEU A 210 -10.66 -21.28 -3.67
CA LEU A 210 -10.68 -22.73 -3.94
C LEU A 210 -11.80 -23.13 -4.92
N ASN A 211 -12.85 -22.31 -5.04
CA ASN A 211 -13.94 -22.53 -5.98
C ASN A 211 -13.70 -21.91 -7.37
N LEU A 212 -12.61 -21.17 -7.57
CA LEU A 212 -12.22 -20.64 -8.87
C LEU A 212 -11.70 -21.78 -9.76
N LYS A 213 -12.43 -22.09 -10.84
CA LYS A 213 -12.08 -23.10 -11.85
C LYS A 213 -11.52 -22.46 -13.11
#